data_AF-A0A926N9R4-F1
#
_entry.id   AF-A0A926N9R4-F1
#
_cell.length_a   1.000
_cell.length_b   1.000
_cell.length_c   1.000
_cell.angle_alpha   90.00
_cell.angle_beta   90.00
_cell.angle_gamma   90.00
#
_symmetry.space_group_name_H-M   'P 1'
#
loop_
_entity.id
_entity.type
_entity.pdbx_description
1 polymer ?
#
loop_
_entity_poly.entity_id
_entity_poly.type
_entity_poly.pdbx_seq_one_letter_code
_entity_poly.pdbx_strand_id
1 'polypeptide(L)'
;MSSITVGVYLGKKDRLVRYWYEILPKGQFPMLVKYCIQSYLRSNFFPLQSICDAEVLKEQIQQKNEYAPTQRNVTFTSEDGPIYQWIKSLESGYRSEEIKNILKETVVHTLLNDQPIIPVHGMGQASYIEDPQKLTLLKKENGQVEEDRVENQAKPKGVSHLVNYLG
;
A
#
# COMPACT_ATOMS: atom_id res chain seq x y z
N MET A 1 9.02 33.24 -16.73
CA MET A 1 8.53 31.85 -16.57
C MET A 1 7.33 31.86 -15.64
N SER A 2 6.37 30.96 -15.79
CA SER A 2 5.21 30.88 -14.88
C SER A 2 5.46 29.84 -13.78
N SER A 3 5.22 30.21 -12.53
CA SER A 3 5.29 29.35 -11.36
C SER A 3 3.94 29.26 -10.67
N ILE A 4 3.57 28.08 -10.18
CA ILE A 4 2.37 27.85 -9.36
C ILE A 4 2.83 27.47 -7.96
N THR A 5 2.50 28.28 -6.96
CA THR A 5 2.76 27.95 -5.54
C THR A 5 1.47 27.43 -4.92
N VAL A 6 1.49 26.21 -4.38
CA VAL A 6 0.36 25.61 -3.67
C VAL A 6 0.66 25.54 -2.18
N GLY A 7 -0.22 26.10 -1.36
CA GLY A 7 -0.21 25.92 0.09
C GLY A 7 -0.85 24.60 0.47
N VAL A 8 -0.03 23.58 0.75
CA VAL A 8 -0.50 22.27 1.22
C VAL A 8 -0.83 22.41 2.71
N TYR A 9 -2.12 22.32 3.06
CA TYR A 9 -2.61 22.50 4.43
C TYR A 9 -2.87 21.16 5.10
N LEU A 10 -2.01 20.77 6.05
CA LEU A 10 -2.13 19.53 6.82
C LEU A 10 -2.96 19.80 8.08
N GLY A 11 -4.26 19.50 8.01
CA GLY A 11 -5.21 19.69 9.10
C GLY A 11 -5.46 18.42 9.93
N LYS A 12 -6.46 18.47 10.81
CA LYS A 12 -6.86 17.34 11.67
C LYS A 12 -7.32 16.09 10.91
N LYS A 13 -7.86 16.26 9.69
CA LYS A 13 -8.23 15.16 8.79
C LYS A 13 -7.02 14.48 8.15
N ASP A 14 -5.93 15.22 7.98
CA ASP A 14 -4.71 14.80 7.29
C ASP A 14 -3.68 14.15 8.24
N ARG A 15 -4.16 13.58 9.36
CA ARG A 15 -3.34 13.19 10.51
C ARG A 15 -2.17 12.26 10.14
N LEU A 16 -2.38 11.33 9.21
CA LEU A 16 -1.32 10.44 8.71
C LEU A 16 -0.21 11.20 7.97
N VAL A 17 -0.59 12.10 7.05
CA VAL A 17 0.37 12.95 6.32
C VAL A 17 1.05 13.94 7.27
N ARG A 18 0.34 14.39 8.31
CA ARG A 18 0.87 15.23 9.39
C ARG A 18 1.91 14.49 10.23
N TYR A 19 1.75 13.18 10.49
CA TYR A 19 2.75 12.35 11.16
C TYR A 19 3.96 12.06 10.30
N TRP A 20 3.75 11.66 9.04
CA TRP A 20 4.83 11.51 8.07
C TRP A 20 5.66 12.79 7.95
N TYR A 21 5.02 13.96 7.89
CA TYR A 21 5.70 15.26 7.84
C TYR A 21 6.64 15.52 9.03
N GLU A 22 6.32 15.07 10.26
CA GLU A 22 7.18 15.33 11.43
C GLU A 22 8.45 14.48 11.45
N ILE A 23 8.41 13.29 10.84
CA ILE A 23 9.59 12.42 10.70
C ILE A 23 10.43 12.77 9.46
N LEU A 24 10.04 13.77 8.66
CA LEU A 24 10.80 14.19 7.50
C LEU A 24 12.08 14.96 7.86
N PRO A 25 13.18 14.74 7.13
CA PRO A 25 14.32 15.65 7.14
C PRO A 25 13.88 17.09 6.81
N LYS A 26 14.29 18.04 7.66
CA LYS A 26 13.90 19.46 7.53
C LYS A 26 14.21 20.00 6.14
N GLY A 27 13.22 20.64 5.52
CA GLY A 27 13.33 21.26 4.20
C GLY A 27 13.05 20.34 3.01
N GLN A 28 12.98 19.01 3.18
CA GLN A 28 12.75 18.09 2.05
C GLN A 28 11.29 18.02 1.57
N PHE A 29 10.31 18.45 2.37
CA PHE A 29 8.88 18.32 2.05
C PHE A 29 8.50 18.79 0.62
N PRO A 30 8.92 19.96 0.10
CA PRO A 30 8.56 20.37 -1.27
C PRO A 30 9.13 19.46 -2.36
N MET A 31 10.32 18.88 -2.14
CA MET A 31 10.96 17.95 -3.06
C MET A 31 10.24 16.58 -3.04
N LEU A 32 9.93 16.07 -1.85
CA LEU A 32 9.23 14.80 -1.69
C LEU A 32 7.81 14.85 -2.26
N VAL A 33 7.09 15.96 -2.06
CA VAL A 33 5.78 16.20 -2.71
C VAL A 33 5.89 16.05 -4.22
N LYS A 34 6.90 16.65 -4.85
CA LYS A 34 7.14 16.52 -6.30
C LYS A 34 7.41 15.08 -6.71
N TYR A 35 8.27 14.35 -6.00
CA TYR A 35 8.57 12.95 -6.33
C TYR A 35 7.39 11.99 -6.11
N CYS A 36 6.57 12.20 -5.08
CA CYS A 36 5.32 11.44 -4.88
C CYS A 36 4.36 11.67 -6.05
N ILE A 37 4.10 12.92 -6.43
CA ILE A 37 3.26 13.24 -7.60
C ILE A 37 3.86 12.65 -8.89
N GLN A 38 5.17 12.80 -9.11
CA GLN A 38 5.83 12.30 -10.31
C GLN A 38 5.71 10.78 -10.47
N SER A 39 5.77 10.05 -9.36
CA SER A 39 5.60 8.59 -9.34
C SER A 39 4.13 8.23 -9.55
N TYR A 40 3.21 8.94 -8.88
CA TYR A 40 1.77 8.73 -8.98
C TYR A 40 1.25 8.92 -10.41
N LEU A 41 1.72 9.96 -11.11
CA LEU A 41 1.42 10.21 -12.53
C LEU A 41 1.97 9.13 -13.48
N ARG A 42 2.81 8.21 -12.98
CA ARG A 42 3.29 7.01 -13.68
C ARG A 42 2.66 5.72 -13.12
N SER A 43 1.55 5.83 -12.40
CA SER A 43 0.83 4.73 -11.75
C SER A 43 1.69 3.91 -10.78
N ASN A 44 2.60 4.58 -10.06
CA ASN A 44 3.47 3.96 -9.06
C ASN A 44 3.59 4.85 -7.81
N PHE A 45 4.08 4.32 -6.69
CA PHE A 45 4.32 5.07 -5.47
C PHE A 45 5.80 5.34 -5.27
N PHE A 46 6.15 6.55 -4.81
CA PHE A 46 7.54 6.88 -4.50
C PHE A 46 7.98 6.14 -3.22
N PRO A 47 9.10 5.38 -3.22
CA PRO A 47 9.48 4.51 -2.11
C PRO A 47 10.00 5.31 -0.91
N LEU A 48 9.07 5.80 -0.07
CA LEU A 48 9.39 6.62 1.10
C LEU A 48 10.27 5.91 2.14
N GLN A 49 10.33 4.57 2.12
CA GLN A 49 11.14 3.76 3.04
C GLN A 49 12.64 4.03 2.87
N SER A 50 13.08 4.55 1.71
CA SER A 50 14.48 4.92 1.48
C SER A 50 14.88 6.26 2.12
N ILE A 51 13.94 6.97 2.75
CA ILE A 51 14.13 8.32 3.32
C ILE A 51 13.56 8.41 4.75
N CYS A 52 12.48 7.70 5.01
CA CYS A 52 11.74 7.69 6.27
C CYS A 52 11.75 6.29 6.88
N ASP A 53 11.99 6.20 8.18
CA ASP A 53 11.81 4.96 8.91
C ASP A 53 10.31 4.67 9.11
N ALA A 54 9.87 3.50 8.68
CA ALA A 54 8.50 3.04 8.79
C ALA A 54 8.10 2.75 10.26
N GLU A 55 9.03 2.26 11.08
CA GLU A 55 8.75 1.94 12.48
C GLU A 55 8.58 3.23 13.30
N VAL A 56 9.40 4.26 13.04
CA VAL A 56 9.21 5.58 13.65
C VAL A 56 7.85 6.19 13.26
N LEU A 57 7.36 5.97 12.02
CA LEU A 57 6.00 6.39 11.65
C LEU A 57 4.92 5.60 12.42
N LYS A 58 5.07 4.27 12.53
CA LYS A 58 4.15 3.40 13.27
C LYS A 58 4.09 3.81 14.75
N GLU A 59 5.22 4.13 15.38
CA GLU A 59 5.30 4.67 16.75
C GLU A 59 4.55 6.01 16.88
N GLN A 60 4.76 6.96 15.97
CA GLN A 60 4.05 8.25 15.98
C GLN A 60 2.53 8.10 15.86
N ILE A 61 2.07 7.14 15.06
CA ILE A 61 0.64 6.79 14.94
C ILE A 61 0.12 6.20 16.26
N GLN A 62 0.86 5.30 16.90
CA GLN A 62 0.47 4.64 18.15
C GLN A 62 0.43 5.60 19.34
N GLN A 63 1.42 6.50 19.46
CA GLN A 63 1.47 7.55 20.49
C GLN A 63 0.30 8.54 20.37
N LYS A 64 -0.38 8.60 19.21
CA LYS A 64 -1.52 9.48 18.94
C LYS A 64 -1.22 10.94 19.28
N ASN A 65 0.02 11.39 19.01
CA ASN A 65 0.42 12.78 19.21
C ASN A 65 -0.54 13.72 18.46
N GLU A 66 -0.89 14.85 19.07
CA GLU A 66 -1.78 15.86 18.46
C GLU A 66 -0.93 17.05 18.00
N TYR A 67 -0.72 17.14 16.69
CA TYR A 67 0.07 18.19 16.07
C TYR A 67 -0.82 19.35 15.64
N ALA A 68 -0.33 20.58 15.84
CA ALA A 68 -0.98 21.77 15.32
C ALA A 68 -1.12 21.70 13.78
N PRO A 69 -2.25 22.18 13.20
CA PRO A 69 -2.40 22.30 11.76
C PRO A 69 -1.24 23.10 11.15
N THR A 70 -0.74 22.67 10.01
CA THR A 70 0.49 23.24 9.41
C THR A 70 0.31 23.41 7.92
N GLN A 71 0.63 24.60 7.40
CA GLN A 71 0.66 24.86 5.96
C GLN A 71 2.12 24.88 5.46
N ARG A 72 2.38 24.21 4.35
CA ARG A 72 3.67 24.25 3.64
C ARG A 72 3.48 24.57 2.18
N ASN A 73 4.23 25.55 1.70
CA ASN A 73 4.17 26.00 0.32
C ASN A 73 5.09 25.11 -0.54
N VAL A 74 4.57 24.62 -1.65
CA VAL A 74 5.32 23.89 -2.68
C VAL A 74 5.20 24.67 -3.98
N THR A 75 6.34 25.07 -4.55
CA THR A 75 6.40 25.84 -5.78
C THR A 75 6.73 24.93 -6.95
N PHE A 76 5.84 24.93 -7.94
CA PHE A 76 5.97 24.20 -9.20
C PHE A 76 6.34 25.16 -10.33
N THR A 77 7.34 24.81 -11.12
CA THR A 77 7.80 25.57 -12.31
C THR A 77 7.65 24.72 -13.55
N SER A 78 7.75 25.32 -14.74
CA SER A 78 7.73 24.58 -16.01
C SER A 78 8.80 23.48 -16.13
N GLU A 79 9.86 23.53 -15.31
CA GLU A 79 10.94 22.53 -15.26
C GLU A 79 10.49 21.23 -14.60
N ASP A 80 9.46 21.27 -13.75
CA ASP A 80 8.85 20.07 -13.15
C ASP A 80 8.02 19.24 -14.17
N GLY A 81 7.93 19.71 -15.43
CA GLY A 81 7.40 18.96 -16.57
C GLY A 81 5.97 18.43 -16.34
N PRO A 82 5.73 17.11 -16.37
CA PRO A 82 4.40 16.52 -16.18
C PRO A 82 3.72 16.95 -14.87
N ILE A 83 4.49 17.14 -13.79
CA ILE A 83 3.97 17.56 -12.48
C ILE A 83 3.34 18.95 -12.59
N TYR A 84 4.03 19.88 -13.27
CA TYR A 84 3.53 21.24 -13.48
C TYR A 84 2.29 21.27 -14.37
N GLN A 85 2.24 20.46 -15.43
CA GLN A 85 1.04 20.37 -16.28
C GLN A 85 -0.15 19.81 -15.51
N TRP A 86 0.05 18.77 -14.69
CA TRP A 86 -0.99 18.22 -13.83
C TRP A 86 -1.51 19.27 -12.82
N ILE A 87 -0.62 19.89 -12.03
CA ILE A 87 -0.98 20.98 -11.09
C ILE A 87 -1.71 22.13 -11.80
N LYS A 88 -1.27 22.51 -13.01
CA LYS A 88 -1.90 23.56 -13.81
C LYS A 88 -3.30 23.17 -14.28
N SER A 89 -3.52 21.90 -14.63
CA SER A 89 -4.82 21.38 -15.06
C SER A 89 -5.84 21.30 -13.94
N LEU A 90 -5.39 21.11 -12.69
CA LEU A 90 -6.24 21.17 -11.50
C LEU A 90 -6.76 22.59 -11.23
N GLU A 91 -8.04 22.68 -10.88
CA GLU A 91 -8.65 23.90 -10.34
C GLU A 91 -8.00 24.30 -9.00
N SER A 92 -7.80 25.60 -8.81
CA SER A 92 -6.96 26.12 -7.73
C SER A 92 -7.46 25.79 -6.32
N GLY A 93 -8.76 25.57 -6.13
CA GLY A 93 -9.34 25.14 -4.86
C GLY A 93 -9.01 23.70 -4.46
N TYR A 94 -8.81 22.81 -5.44
CA TYR A 94 -8.62 21.38 -5.21
C TYR A 94 -7.14 20.94 -5.15
N ARG A 95 -6.21 21.76 -5.67
CA ARG A 95 -4.76 21.45 -5.69
C ARG A 95 -4.20 20.97 -4.35
N SER A 96 -4.61 21.59 -3.24
CA SER A 96 -4.14 21.21 -1.90
C SER A 96 -4.68 19.83 -1.47
N GLU A 97 -5.94 19.53 -1.79
CA GLU A 97 -6.57 18.25 -1.47
C GLU A 97 -5.97 17.10 -2.29
N GLU A 98 -5.82 17.30 -3.60
CA GLU A 98 -5.25 16.29 -4.50
C GLU A 98 -3.79 15.93 -4.14
N ILE A 99 -2.98 16.92 -3.77
CA ILE A 99 -1.64 16.66 -3.25
C ILE A 99 -1.71 15.82 -1.96
N LYS A 100 -2.62 16.14 -1.03
CA LYS A 100 -2.77 15.39 0.24
C LYS A 100 -3.27 13.96 0.02
N ASN A 101 -4.15 13.74 -0.96
CA ASN A 101 -4.60 12.42 -1.37
C ASN A 101 -3.43 11.56 -1.86
N ILE A 102 -2.63 12.06 -2.81
CA ILE A 102 -1.43 11.37 -3.31
C ILE A 102 -0.43 11.08 -2.19
N LEU A 103 -0.17 12.05 -1.31
CA LEU A 103 0.73 11.85 -0.17
C LEU A 103 0.21 10.77 0.79
N LYS A 104 -1.08 10.79 1.11
CA LYS A 104 -1.72 9.80 2.00
C LYS A 104 -1.64 8.40 1.40
N GLU A 105 -1.98 8.23 0.13
CA GLU A 105 -1.87 6.95 -0.58
C GLU A 105 -0.42 6.47 -0.63
N THR A 106 0.52 7.34 -0.99
CA THR A 106 1.96 6.99 -1.00
C THR A 106 2.43 6.52 0.37
N VAL A 107 2.11 7.23 1.45
CA VAL A 107 2.47 6.85 2.82
C VAL A 107 1.86 5.49 3.22
N VAL A 108 0.58 5.24 2.91
CA VAL A 108 -0.05 3.94 3.18
C VAL A 108 0.63 2.83 2.39
N HIS A 109 0.80 2.99 1.08
CA HIS A 109 1.33 1.95 0.21
C HIS A 109 2.81 1.62 0.43
N THR A 110 3.58 2.54 1.03
CA THR A 110 5.03 2.38 1.18
C THR A 110 5.49 2.20 2.64
N LEU A 111 4.95 2.95 3.59
CA LEU A 111 5.40 2.91 4.99
C LEU A 111 4.50 2.07 5.91
N LEU A 112 3.26 1.78 5.52
CA LEU A 112 2.30 1.04 6.36
C LEU A 112 1.88 -0.33 5.81
N ASN A 113 1.93 -0.52 4.49
CA ASN A 113 1.75 -1.84 3.90
C ASN A 113 3.10 -2.58 3.91
N ASP A 114 3.17 -3.70 4.63
CA ASP A 114 4.31 -4.62 4.61
C ASP A 114 4.37 -5.44 3.29
N GLN A 115 4.28 -4.75 2.14
CA GLN A 115 4.57 -5.34 0.84
C GLN A 115 6.10 -5.32 0.64
N PRO A 116 6.75 -6.48 0.44
CA PRO A 116 8.17 -6.49 0.14
C PRO A 116 8.37 -5.79 -1.21
N ILE A 117 9.03 -4.64 -1.18
CA ILE A 117 9.43 -3.94 -2.39
C ILE A 117 10.38 -4.88 -3.14
N ILE A 118 9.95 -5.45 -4.25
CA ILE A 118 10.88 -6.11 -5.18
C ILE A 118 11.77 -4.97 -5.70
N PRO A 119 13.07 -4.94 -5.39
CA PRO A 119 13.93 -3.87 -5.84
C PRO A 119 14.05 -4.00 -7.36
N VAL A 120 13.55 -3.00 -8.10
CA VAL A 120 13.75 -2.89 -9.54
C VAL A 120 15.19 -2.41 -9.79
N HIS A 121 16.16 -3.28 -9.47
CA HIS A 121 17.51 -3.20 -10.01
C HIS A 121 17.48 -3.68 -11.46
N GLY A 122 18.23 -2.99 -12.32
CA GLY A 122 18.03 -3.05 -13.75
C GLY A 122 18.47 -4.36 -14.42
N MET A 123 17.92 -4.56 -15.62
CA MET A 123 18.50 -5.33 -16.73
C MET A 123 19.19 -6.65 -16.40
N GLY A 124 18.40 -7.73 -16.45
CA GLY A 124 18.88 -9.01 -16.96
C GLY A 124 19.26 -10.06 -15.92
N GLN A 125 18.29 -10.87 -15.52
CA GLN A 125 18.37 -12.33 -15.65
C GLN A 125 16.99 -12.96 -15.40
N ALA A 126 16.60 -13.91 -16.25
CA ALA A 126 15.44 -14.74 -15.98
C ALA A 126 15.76 -15.66 -14.78
N SER A 127 15.06 -15.47 -13.67
CA SER A 127 15.06 -16.42 -12.55
C SER A 127 13.74 -17.15 -12.54
N TYR A 128 13.84 -18.45 -12.75
CA TYR A 128 12.77 -19.42 -12.91
C TYR A 128 11.99 -19.53 -11.59
N ILE A 129 10.66 -19.47 -11.68
CA ILE A 129 9.80 -19.85 -10.55
C ILE A 129 9.83 -21.37 -10.49
N GLU A 130 10.51 -21.94 -9.49
CA GLU A 130 10.43 -23.37 -9.20
C GLU A 130 9.09 -23.67 -8.49
N ASP A 131 8.11 -24.13 -9.26
CA ASP A 131 6.88 -24.74 -8.74
C ASP A 131 7.20 -26.03 -7.94
N PRO A 132 6.95 -26.10 -6.62
CA PRO A 132 7.28 -27.27 -5.82
C PRO A 132 6.25 -28.42 -5.92
N GLN A 133 5.43 -28.47 -6.99
CA GLN A 133 4.29 -29.38 -7.12
C GLN A 133 4.28 -30.25 -8.39
N LYS A 134 5.46 -30.67 -8.89
CA LYS A 134 5.51 -31.63 -10.01
C LYS A 134 6.55 -32.74 -9.90
N LEU A 135 6.65 -33.35 -8.72
CA LEU A 135 7.48 -34.54 -8.49
C LEU A 135 6.72 -35.70 -7.84
N THR A 136 5.72 -36.26 -8.54
CA THR A 136 5.23 -37.63 -8.27
C THR A 136 4.57 -38.25 -9.50
N LEU A 137 4.74 -39.57 -9.64
CA LEU A 137 3.87 -40.48 -10.42
C LEU A 137 3.84 -40.33 -11.96
N LEU A 138 4.98 -40.61 -12.59
CA LEU A 138 5.01 -41.28 -13.91
C LEU A 138 5.95 -42.49 -13.86
N LYS A 139 5.45 -43.63 -13.38
CA LYS A 139 6.10 -44.94 -13.58
C LYS A 139 5.15 -46.13 -13.38
N LYS A 140 5.20 -47.02 -14.37
CA LYS A 140 4.76 -48.44 -14.37
C LYS A 140 3.26 -48.79 -14.38
N GLU A 141 2.80 -48.94 -15.61
CA GLU A 141 1.98 -50.06 -16.09
C GLU A 141 2.44 -51.46 -15.56
N ASN A 142 1.52 -52.22 -14.96
CA ASN A 142 1.28 -53.68 -15.12
C ASN A 142 0.44 -54.28 -13.96
N GLY A 143 -0.48 -55.21 -14.26
CA GLY A 143 -0.83 -56.31 -13.34
C GLY A 143 -2.14 -56.24 -12.54
N GLN A 144 -3.27 -56.34 -13.24
CA GLN A 144 -4.40 -57.27 -12.99
C GLN A 144 -4.56 -57.99 -11.62
N VAL A 145 -5.84 -58.09 -11.18
CA VAL A 145 -6.42 -59.16 -10.32
C VAL A 145 -6.08 -59.03 -8.80
N GLU A 146 -6.97 -59.30 -7.82
CA GLU A 146 -8.31 -59.94 -7.82
C GLU A 146 -9.42 -59.09 -7.11
N GLU A 147 -10.02 -59.60 -6.01
CA GLU A 147 -11.34 -59.33 -5.41
C GLU A 147 -11.31 -59.78 -3.92
N ASP A 148 -11.92 -59.04 -2.97
CA ASP A 148 -12.74 -59.65 -1.90
C ASP A 148 -13.67 -58.63 -1.18
N ARG A 149 -14.77 -59.12 -0.61
CA ARG A 149 -15.85 -58.35 0.05
C ARG A 149 -15.77 -58.49 1.58
N VAL A 150 -16.09 -57.42 2.32
CA VAL A 150 -16.98 -57.52 3.51
C VAL A 150 -17.88 -56.27 3.61
N GLU A 151 -19.14 -56.51 3.97
CA GLU A 151 -20.26 -55.57 4.08
C GLU A 151 -20.49 -55.10 5.53
N ASN A 152 -21.04 -53.87 5.73
CA ASN A 152 -22.02 -53.46 6.76
C ASN A 152 -22.18 -51.91 6.69
N GLN A 153 -23.36 -51.31 6.40
CA GLN A 153 -24.53 -51.09 7.28
C GLN A 153 -24.20 -50.25 8.55
N ALA A 154 -24.94 -49.19 8.96
CA ALA A 154 -26.13 -48.51 8.42
C ALA A 154 -26.27 -47.04 8.94
N LYS A 155 -27.36 -46.35 8.57
CA LYS A 155 -27.74 -44.95 8.94
C LYS A 155 -28.49 -44.90 10.32
N PRO A 156 -29.32 -43.87 10.68
CA PRO A 156 -29.07 -42.45 11.03
C PRO A 156 -29.77 -42.01 12.37
N LYS A 157 -29.91 -40.68 12.59
CA LYS A 157 -30.90 -39.92 13.41
C LYS A 157 -30.45 -39.41 14.80
N GLY A 158 -30.93 -38.21 15.16
CA GLY A 158 -30.80 -37.62 16.49
C GLY A 158 -31.17 -36.13 16.55
N VAL A 159 -32.47 -35.81 16.48
CA VAL A 159 -32.98 -34.43 16.73
C VAL A 159 -33.20 -34.25 18.23
N SER A 160 -32.91 -33.07 18.79
CA SER A 160 -33.68 -32.59 19.95
C SER A 160 -33.80 -31.07 19.98
N HIS A 161 -35.06 -30.61 20.07
CA HIS A 161 -35.42 -29.27 20.54
C HIS A 161 -35.18 -29.13 22.05
N LEU A 162 -35.03 -27.88 22.49
CA LEU A 162 -35.41 -27.26 23.78
C LEU A 162 -34.80 -25.85 23.73
N VAL A 163 -35.51 -24.78 23.34
CA VAL A 163 -36.62 -24.14 24.05
C VAL A 163 -36.40 -24.14 25.57
N ASN A 164 -35.89 -23.04 26.11
CA ASN A 164 -36.00 -22.75 27.53
C ASN A 164 -36.66 -21.38 27.70
N TYR A 165 -37.75 -21.36 28.46
CA TYR A 165 -38.50 -20.19 28.90
C TYR A 165 -37.91 -19.65 30.21
N LEU A 166 -38.40 -18.47 30.63
CA LEU A 166 -38.25 -17.81 31.94
C LEU A 166 -37.01 -16.92 32.13
N GLY A 167 -37.29 -15.67 32.53
CA GLY A 167 -36.39 -14.55 32.73
C GLY A 167 -37.16 -13.24 32.59
#